data_AF-A0A3R9L0V3-F1
#
_entry.id   AF-A0A3R9L0V3-F1
#
_cell.length_a   1.000
_cell.length_b   1.000
_cell.length_c   1.000
_cell.angle_alpha   90.00
_cell.angle_beta   90.00
_cell.angle_gamma   90.00
#
_symmetry.space_group_name_H-M   'P 1'
#
loop_
_entity.id
_entity.type
_entity.pdbx_description
1 polymer ?
#
loop_
_entity_poly.entity_id
_entity_poly.type
_entity_poly.pdbx_seq_one_letter_code
_entity_poly.pdbx_strand_id
1 'polypeptide(L)'
;MKKILGVLTIIVLLVSVCFYFFPKQPKNIFDEIYQETEKTYRSNNILRHIDGFKIRPDWPSDDPNISYTPFGKYETLTKGYSDITINFNFGEGIKGVSIRFERKTNSNITLWYSAHYNLQKKVLKKKLAIFEEPRKPGQFIDDEEKVREYLRKYNITKEELEKDYDEIINQKVLKDWCSIYDSKYSPSNYGEVKIETQWENW
;
A
#
# COMPACT_ATOMS: atom_id res chain seq x y z
N MET A 1 52.44 -14.18 -4.61
CA MET A 1 52.10 -12.83 -4.11
C MET A 1 51.08 -12.08 -4.99
N LYS A 2 51.37 -11.75 -6.27
CA LYS A 2 50.43 -11.00 -7.13
C LYS A 2 49.04 -11.66 -7.31
N LYS A 3 48.98 -12.99 -7.43
CA LYS A 3 47.71 -13.75 -7.52
C LYS A 3 46.87 -13.68 -6.24
N ILE A 4 47.51 -13.73 -5.07
CA ILE A 4 46.83 -13.63 -3.76
C ILE A 4 46.29 -12.22 -3.55
N LEU A 5 47.07 -11.19 -3.93
CA LEU A 5 46.65 -9.80 -3.83
C LEU A 5 45.44 -9.53 -4.75
N GLY A 6 45.42 -10.06 -5.98
CA GLY A 6 44.29 -9.94 -6.89
C GLY A 6 43.01 -10.63 -6.39
N VAL A 7 43.12 -11.83 -5.80
CA VAL A 7 41.97 -12.53 -5.19
C VAL A 7 41.42 -11.73 -4.00
N LEU A 8 42.30 -11.19 -3.15
CA LEU A 8 41.90 -10.38 -2.01
C LEU A 8 41.15 -9.11 -2.45
N THR A 9 41.63 -8.44 -3.51
CA THR A 9 40.97 -7.27 -4.08
C THR A 9 39.56 -7.59 -4.59
N ILE A 10 39.37 -8.73 -5.26
CA ILE A 10 38.04 -9.17 -5.74
C ILE A 10 37.10 -9.44 -4.57
N ILE A 11 37.57 -10.12 -3.51
CA ILE A 11 36.76 -10.40 -2.32
C ILE A 11 36.32 -9.10 -1.64
N VAL A 12 37.25 -8.15 -1.43
CA VAL A 12 36.92 -6.85 -0.83
C VAL A 12 35.88 -6.12 -1.67
N LEU A 13 36.05 -6.11 -3.00
CA LEU A 13 35.13 -5.44 -3.91
C LEU A 13 33.74 -6.09 -3.89
N LEU A 14 33.66 -7.42 -3.88
CA LEU A 14 32.40 -8.15 -3.72
C LEU A 14 31.72 -7.84 -2.39
N VAL A 15 32.48 -7.83 -1.29
CA VAL A 15 31.96 -7.48 0.04
C VAL A 15 31.44 -6.04 0.07
N SER A 16 32.17 -5.08 -0.52
CA SER A 16 31.72 -3.69 -0.63
C SER A 16 30.45 -3.54 -1.48
N VAL A 17 30.36 -4.25 -2.60
CA VAL A 17 29.14 -4.33 -3.43
C VAL A 17 27.99 -4.88 -2.59
N CYS A 18 28.19 -5.97 -1.85
CA CYS A 18 27.17 -6.53 -0.97
C CYS A 18 26.70 -5.51 0.08
N PHE A 19 27.62 -4.86 0.80
CA PHE A 19 27.24 -3.86 1.80
C PHE A 19 26.50 -2.65 1.22
N TYR A 20 26.74 -2.30 -0.04
CA TYR A 20 26.04 -1.20 -0.69
C TYR A 20 24.63 -1.57 -1.16
N PHE A 21 24.46 -2.77 -1.74
CA PHE A 21 23.19 -3.18 -2.37
C PHE A 21 22.24 -3.92 -1.41
N PHE A 22 22.74 -4.75 -0.49
CA PHE A 22 21.87 -5.54 0.39
C PHE A 22 20.94 -4.69 1.28
N PRO A 23 21.39 -3.57 1.88
CA PRO A 23 20.51 -2.72 2.67
C PRO A 23 19.39 -2.06 1.86
N LYS A 24 19.53 -2.01 0.53
CA LYS A 24 18.57 -1.41 -0.40
C LYS A 24 17.59 -2.41 -0.98
N GLN A 25 17.73 -3.70 -0.69
CA GLN A 25 16.78 -4.68 -1.19
C GLN A 25 15.43 -4.53 -0.46
N PRO A 26 14.31 -4.65 -1.18
CA PRO A 26 13.00 -4.78 -0.57
C PRO A 26 12.99 -5.92 0.43
N LYS A 27 12.37 -5.69 1.60
CA LYS A 27 12.22 -6.71 2.64
C LYS A 27 10.81 -7.29 2.73
N ASN A 28 9.87 -6.62 2.10
CA ASN A 28 8.47 -7.01 2.01
C ASN A 28 7.84 -6.49 0.71
N ILE A 29 6.63 -6.94 0.39
CA ILE A 29 5.93 -6.58 -0.85
C ILE A 29 5.65 -5.07 -0.96
N PHE A 30 5.43 -4.39 0.16
CA PHE A 30 5.18 -2.95 0.16
C PHE A 30 6.45 -2.13 -0.08
N ASP A 31 7.62 -2.64 0.33
CA ASP A 31 8.91 -2.09 -0.09
C ASP A 31 9.10 -2.23 -1.60
N GLU A 32 8.75 -3.38 -2.19
CA GLU A 32 8.86 -3.59 -3.65
C GLU A 32 7.99 -2.59 -4.40
N ILE A 33 6.70 -2.53 -4.05
CA ILE A 33 5.74 -1.61 -4.66
C ILE A 33 6.25 -0.16 -4.52
N TYR A 34 6.71 0.24 -3.33
CA TYR A 34 7.21 1.59 -3.09
C TYR A 34 8.45 1.90 -3.95
N GLN A 35 9.49 1.08 -3.84
CA GLN A 35 10.79 1.37 -4.45
C GLN A 35 10.72 1.30 -5.96
N GLU A 36 9.97 0.35 -6.52
CA GLU A 36 9.86 0.23 -7.97
C GLU A 36 8.99 1.34 -8.57
N THR A 37 7.93 1.74 -7.87
CA THR A 37 7.16 2.91 -8.28
C THR A 37 8.01 4.19 -8.17
N GLU A 38 8.82 4.36 -7.11
CA GLU A 38 9.73 5.50 -6.96
C GLU A 38 10.77 5.60 -8.10
N LYS A 39 11.21 4.47 -8.67
CA LYS A 39 12.12 4.47 -9.83
C LYS A 39 11.42 4.87 -11.14
N THR A 40 10.15 4.53 -11.29
CA THR A 40 9.46 4.56 -12.59
C THR A 40 8.43 5.68 -12.73
N TYR A 41 7.97 6.28 -11.63
CA TYR A 41 6.86 7.25 -11.63
C TYR A 41 7.09 8.51 -12.47
N ARG A 42 8.34 8.83 -12.83
CA ARG A 42 8.68 10.02 -13.63
C ARG A 42 8.71 9.82 -15.14
N SER A 43 8.56 8.59 -15.63
CA SER A 43 8.75 8.31 -17.06
C SER A 43 7.78 7.24 -17.58
N ASN A 44 7.71 6.10 -16.91
CA ASN A 44 6.84 5.00 -17.29
C ASN A 44 6.38 4.29 -16.03
N ASN A 45 5.48 4.94 -15.29
CA ASN A 45 5.01 4.46 -13.99
C ASN A 45 4.56 2.99 -14.07
N ILE A 46 5.23 2.10 -13.35
CA ILE A 46 5.02 0.64 -13.40
C ILE A 46 3.54 0.26 -13.18
N LEU A 47 2.82 1.01 -12.35
CA LEU A 47 1.42 0.72 -12.03
C LEU A 47 0.47 0.91 -13.21
N ARG A 48 0.87 1.61 -14.28
CA ARG A 48 0.06 1.73 -15.51
C ARG A 48 -0.17 0.41 -16.23
N HIS A 49 0.65 -0.60 -15.89
CA HIS A 49 0.55 -1.94 -16.48
C HIS A 49 -0.49 -2.81 -15.77
N ILE A 50 -1.05 -2.35 -14.64
CA ILE A 50 -2.18 -3.02 -14.00
C ILE A 50 -3.43 -2.77 -14.84
N ASP A 51 -4.09 -3.84 -15.26
CA ASP A 51 -5.33 -3.74 -16.03
C ASP A 51 -6.44 -3.03 -15.23
N GLY A 52 -7.11 -2.09 -15.88
CA GLY A 52 -8.14 -1.26 -15.26
C GLY A 52 -7.63 -0.32 -14.16
N PHE A 53 -6.33 -0.03 -14.07
CA PHE A 53 -5.78 0.95 -13.13
C PHE A 53 -5.38 2.26 -13.83
N LYS A 54 -5.94 3.37 -13.36
CA LYS A 54 -5.68 4.69 -13.90
C LYS A 54 -4.72 5.47 -13.01
N ILE A 55 -3.58 5.81 -13.58
CA ILE A 55 -2.56 6.66 -13.00
C ILE A 55 -1.99 7.56 -14.09
N ARG A 56 -1.46 8.73 -13.70
CA ARG A 56 -0.70 9.56 -14.66
C ARG A 56 0.55 8.80 -15.11
N PRO A 57 0.87 8.83 -16.42
CA PRO A 57 2.02 8.10 -16.95
C PRO A 57 3.35 8.63 -16.40
N ASP A 58 3.40 9.93 -16.14
CA ASP A 58 4.54 10.68 -15.61
C ASP A 58 4.14 11.63 -14.45
N TRP A 59 5.14 11.93 -13.62
CA TRP A 59 5.09 12.82 -12.47
C TRP A 59 6.47 13.51 -12.37
N PRO A 60 6.63 14.74 -11.86
CA PRO A 60 5.77 15.48 -10.96
C PRO A 60 4.50 16.04 -11.60
N SER A 61 3.44 16.18 -10.81
CA SER A 61 2.36 17.11 -11.12
C SER A 61 2.86 18.55 -11.00
N ASP A 62 2.36 19.46 -11.84
CA ASP A 62 2.61 20.91 -11.71
C ASP A 62 2.06 21.50 -10.40
N ASP A 63 1.18 20.76 -9.71
CA ASP A 63 0.72 21.11 -8.37
C ASP A 63 1.80 20.76 -7.32
N PRO A 64 2.40 21.76 -6.65
CA PRO A 64 3.47 21.54 -5.70
C PRO A 64 3.05 20.68 -4.51
N ASN A 65 1.76 20.69 -4.13
CA ASN A 65 1.24 19.93 -2.99
C ASN A 65 1.26 18.41 -3.23
N ILE A 66 1.21 18.00 -4.50
CA ILE A 66 1.21 16.58 -4.88
C ILE A 66 2.39 16.18 -5.76
N SER A 67 3.33 17.08 -6.01
CA SER A 67 4.50 16.87 -6.87
C SER A 67 5.35 15.64 -6.51
N TYR A 68 5.29 15.16 -5.27
CA TYR A 68 5.99 13.95 -4.79
C TYR A 68 5.04 12.87 -4.24
N THR A 69 3.74 12.99 -4.50
CA THR A 69 2.73 12.06 -4.00
C THR A 69 1.88 11.50 -5.15
N PRO A 70 2.48 10.71 -6.07
CA PRO A 70 1.71 10.09 -7.13
C PRO A 70 0.62 9.19 -6.56
N PHE A 71 -0.51 9.19 -7.25
CA PHE A 71 -1.65 8.35 -6.90
C PHE A 71 -2.38 7.89 -8.15
N GLY A 72 -3.03 6.74 -8.03
CA GLY A 72 -3.90 6.18 -9.06
C GLY A 72 -5.05 5.42 -8.42
N LYS A 73 -6.06 5.09 -9.24
CA LYS A 73 -7.25 4.37 -8.78
C LYS A 73 -7.68 3.33 -9.81
N TYR A 74 -8.33 2.28 -9.32
CA TYR A 74 -8.98 1.30 -10.20
C TYR A 74 -10.22 1.92 -10.85
N GLU A 75 -10.36 1.77 -12.15
CA GLU A 75 -11.59 2.06 -12.90
C GLU A 75 -12.49 0.83 -12.97
N THR A 76 -11.90 -0.38 -13.06
CA THR A 76 -12.63 -1.64 -12.94
C THR A 76 -12.71 -2.07 -11.48
N LEU A 77 -13.90 -1.98 -10.90
CA LEU A 77 -14.12 -2.19 -9.47
C LEU A 77 -14.63 -3.59 -9.16
N THR A 78 -14.15 -4.18 -8.06
CA THR A 78 -14.73 -5.38 -7.46
C THR A 78 -16.17 -5.08 -7.00
N LYS A 79 -17.10 -5.97 -7.30
CA LYS A 79 -18.53 -5.78 -6.97
C LYS A 79 -18.70 -5.52 -5.47
N GLY A 80 -19.36 -4.42 -5.13
CA GLY A 80 -19.62 -4.02 -3.73
C GLY A 80 -18.58 -3.07 -3.15
N TYR A 81 -17.49 -2.79 -3.86
CA TYR A 81 -16.43 -1.89 -3.43
C TYR A 81 -16.26 -0.71 -4.40
N SER A 82 -15.79 0.41 -3.86
CA SER A 82 -15.51 1.63 -4.64
C SER A 82 -14.23 2.31 -4.17
N ASP A 83 -13.80 3.31 -4.95
CA ASP A 83 -12.72 4.24 -4.60
C ASP A 83 -11.40 3.57 -4.21
N ILE A 84 -11.11 2.41 -4.81
CA ILE A 84 -9.86 1.66 -4.60
C ILE A 84 -8.70 2.48 -5.17
N THR A 85 -7.93 3.09 -4.28
CA THR A 85 -6.90 4.08 -4.62
C THR A 85 -5.57 3.69 -3.97
N ILE A 86 -4.48 3.81 -4.72
CA ILE A 86 -3.11 3.63 -4.24
C ILE A 86 -2.40 4.98 -4.32
N ASN A 87 -1.82 5.42 -3.22
CA ASN A 87 -1.15 6.71 -3.08
C ASN A 87 0.25 6.48 -2.51
N PHE A 88 1.20 7.29 -2.94
CA PHE A 88 2.59 7.23 -2.48
C PHE A 88 3.00 8.54 -1.82
N ASN A 89 3.98 8.47 -0.92
CA ASN A 89 4.72 9.65 -0.48
C ASN A 89 6.23 9.43 -0.72
N PHE A 90 6.77 10.09 -1.74
CA PHE A 90 8.20 10.09 -2.08
C PHE A 90 8.95 11.31 -1.53
N GLY A 91 8.21 12.32 -1.06
CA GLY A 91 8.75 13.58 -0.57
C GLY A 91 9.26 13.50 0.87
N GLU A 92 9.24 14.65 1.54
CA GLU A 92 9.61 14.76 2.95
C GLU A 92 8.53 14.19 3.88
N GLY A 93 8.92 13.83 5.10
CA GLY A 93 8.02 13.26 6.11
C GLY A 93 7.91 11.74 6.05
N ILE A 94 6.71 11.21 6.32
CA ILE A 94 6.49 9.76 6.40
C ILE A 94 6.37 9.18 4.98
N LYS A 95 7.48 8.61 4.52
CA LYS A 95 7.55 7.85 3.27
C LYS A 95 6.77 6.54 3.37
N GLY A 96 6.04 6.20 2.31
CA GLY A 96 5.23 5.00 2.33
C GLY A 96 4.20 4.89 1.21
N VAL A 97 3.35 3.87 1.38
CA VAL A 97 2.22 3.55 0.48
C VAL A 97 0.93 3.64 1.30
N SER A 98 -0.10 4.25 0.72
CA SER A 98 -1.45 4.29 1.30
C SER A 98 -2.43 3.69 0.29
N ILE A 99 -3.03 2.56 0.65
CA ILE A 99 -4.11 1.95 -0.11
C ILE A 99 -5.42 2.25 0.60
N ARG A 100 -6.43 2.72 -0.12
CA ARG A 100 -7.75 3.06 0.42
C ARG A 100 -8.83 2.45 -0.45
N PHE A 101 -9.94 2.08 0.16
CA PHE A 101 -11.12 1.62 -0.55
C PHE A 101 -12.36 1.78 0.32
N GLU A 102 -13.52 1.72 -0.31
CA GLU A 102 -14.81 1.87 0.36
C GLU A 102 -15.69 0.65 0.10
N ARG A 103 -16.49 0.27 1.10
CA ARG A 103 -17.61 -0.67 0.95
C ARG A 103 -18.90 0.02 1.38
N LYS A 104 -19.82 0.21 0.43
CA LYS A 104 -21.17 0.66 0.76
C LYS A 104 -21.94 -0.48 1.41
N THR A 105 -22.54 -0.22 2.56
CA THR A 105 -23.38 -1.21 3.24
C THR A 105 -24.83 -1.12 2.77
N ASN A 106 -25.66 -2.09 3.14
CA ASN A 106 -27.11 -1.98 2.97
C ASN A 106 -27.76 -0.99 3.95
N SER A 107 -26.97 -0.47 4.89
CA SER A 107 -27.35 0.57 5.84
C SER A 107 -26.96 1.96 5.30
N ASN A 108 -27.40 3.03 5.98
CA ASN A 108 -27.00 4.41 5.66
C ASN A 108 -25.55 4.72 6.09
N ILE A 109 -24.62 3.77 5.92
CA ILE A 109 -23.20 3.96 6.17
C ILE A 109 -22.33 3.34 5.07
N THR A 110 -21.18 3.96 4.87
CA THR A 110 -20.09 3.43 4.05
C THR A 110 -18.89 3.16 4.94
N LEU A 111 -18.32 1.96 4.83
CA LEU A 111 -17.07 1.60 5.48
C LEU A 111 -15.91 2.11 4.65
N TRP A 112 -15.01 2.87 5.25
CA TRP A 112 -13.83 3.43 4.61
C TRP A 112 -12.57 2.82 5.17
N TYR A 113 -11.94 1.97 4.38
CA TYR A 113 -10.74 1.23 4.75
C TYR A 113 -9.48 1.96 4.31
N SER A 114 -8.45 1.87 5.14
CA SER A 114 -7.11 2.33 4.76
C SER A 114 -6.01 1.42 5.28
N ALA A 115 -5.02 1.17 4.44
CA ALA A 115 -3.80 0.45 4.75
C ALA A 115 -2.62 1.39 4.53
N HIS A 116 -1.95 1.79 5.60
CA HIS A 116 -0.83 2.72 5.58
C HIS A 116 0.47 2.00 5.87
N TYR A 117 1.29 1.82 4.84
CA TYR A 117 2.62 1.28 4.98
C TYR A 117 3.64 2.39 5.26
N ASN A 118 4.42 2.24 6.33
CA ASN A 118 5.53 3.14 6.66
C ASN A 118 6.85 2.49 6.26
N LEU A 119 7.55 3.10 5.29
CA LEU A 119 8.78 2.57 4.71
C LEU A 119 9.91 2.42 5.73
N GLN A 120 10.04 3.37 6.66
CA GLN A 120 11.13 3.38 7.65
C GLN A 120 10.88 2.36 8.76
N LYS A 121 9.65 2.32 9.29
CA LYS A 121 9.28 1.46 10.42
C LYS A 121 8.98 0.02 9.98
N LYS A 122 8.77 -0.22 8.69
CA LYS A 122 8.30 -1.52 8.14
C LYS A 122 7.00 -1.97 8.79
N VAL A 123 6.08 -1.02 8.99
CA VAL A 123 4.76 -1.25 9.61
C VAL A 123 3.65 -0.94 8.62
N LEU A 124 2.73 -1.88 8.44
CA LEU A 124 1.46 -1.68 7.76
C LEU A 124 0.35 -1.51 8.81
N LYS A 125 -0.22 -0.31 8.89
CA LYS A 125 -1.35 -0.03 9.78
C LYS A 125 -2.66 -0.12 9.00
N LYS A 126 -3.55 -1.02 9.40
CA LYS A 126 -4.92 -1.13 8.88
C LYS A 126 -5.86 -0.30 9.76
N LYS A 127 -6.66 0.56 9.14
CA LYS A 127 -7.63 1.42 9.83
C LYS A 127 -8.98 1.40 9.11
N LEU A 128 -10.02 1.68 9.89
CA LEU A 128 -11.39 1.79 9.47
C LEU A 128 -11.97 3.11 9.97
N ALA A 129 -12.65 3.80 9.07
CA ALA A 129 -13.51 4.92 9.39
C ALA A 129 -14.89 4.68 8.78
N ILE A 130 -15.87 5.46 9.22
CA ILE A 130 -17.26 5.36 8.76
C ILE A 130 -17.71 6.70 8.21
N PHE A 131 -18.32 6.67 7.02
CA PHE A 131 -19.13 7.75 6.50
C PHE A 131 -20.60 7.45 6.77
N GLU A 132 -21.33 8.40 7.33
CA GLU A 132 -22.79 8.37 7.30
C GLU A 132 -23.30 8.84 5.93
N GLU A 133 -24.37 8.21 5.45
CA GLU A 133 -25.02 8.53 4.19
C GLU A 133 -26.36 9.25 4.43
N PRO A 134 -26.65 10.36 3.71
CA PRO A 134 -25.82 10.99 2.68
C PRO A 134 -24.60 11.73 3.27
N ARG A 135 -23.47 11.66 2.56
CA ARG A 135 -22.20 12.27 3.01
C ARG A 135 -22.32 13.78 3.21
N LYS A 136 -21.67 14.26 4.26
CA LYS A 136 -21.42 15.68 4.50
C LYS A 136 -19.92 15.97 4.32
N PRO A 137 -19.55 17.05 3.62
CA PRO A 137 -18.14 17.39 3.39
C PRO A 137 -17.33 17.42 4.68
N GLY A 138 -16.20 16.72 4.71
CA GLY A 138 -15.29 16.67 5.86
C GLY A 138 -15.79 15.87 7.06
N GLN A 139 -16.94 15.20 6.99
CA GLN A 139 -17.46 14.41 8.10
C GLN A 139 -17.21 12.91 7.90
N PHE A 140 -16.45 12.33 8.82
CA PHE A 140 -16.27 10.89 8.98
C PHE A 140 -16.04 10.58 10.45
N ILE A 141 -16.27 9.33 10.82
CA ILE A 141 -16.07 8.81 12.17
C ILE A 141 -14.84 7.92 12.14
N ASP A 142 -13.76 8.36 12.78
CA ASP A 142 -12.50 7.61 12.92
C ASP A 142 -12.12 7.35 14.38
N ASP A 143 -12.89 7.89 15.33
CA ASP A 143 -12.81 7.53 16.74
C ASP A 143 -13.17 6.05 16.93
N GLU A 144 -12.26 5.31 17.55
CA GLU A 144 -12.33 3.85 17.62
C GLU A 144 -13.56 3.33 18.36
N GLU A 145 -13.93 3.96 19.49
CA GLU A 145 -15.10 3.57 20.27
C GLU A 145 -16.38 3.77 19.45
N LYS A 146 -16.51 4.95 18.81
CA LYS A 146 -17.66 5.24 17.93
C LYS A 146 -17.70 4.31 16.72
N VAL A 147 -16.57 4.04 16.06
CA VAL A 147 -16.54 3.09 14.94
C VAL A 147 -17.07 1.73 15.41
N ARG A 148 -16.62 1.23 16.56
CA ARG A 148 -17.08 -0.05 17.12
C ARG A 148 -18.56 -0.05 17.48
N GLU A 149 -19.11 1.05 18.00
CA GLU A 149 -20.55 1.20 18.25
C GLU A 149 -21.37 1.10 16.97
N TYR A 150 -20.93 1.74 15.88
CA TYR A 150 -21.61 1.67 14.59
C TYR A 150 -21.58 0.25 14.02
N LEU A 151 -20.44 -0.44 14.11
CA LEU A 151 -20.34 -1.82 13.65
C LEU A 151 -21.31 -2.73 14.41
N ARG A 152 -21.41 -2.59 15.73
CA ARG A 152 -22.42 -3.30 16.53
C ARG A 152 -23.85 -2.95 16.14
N LYS A 153 -24.15 -1.65 15.97
CA LYS A 153 -25.48 -1.15 15.57
C LYS A 153 -25.95 -1.76 14.25
N TYR A 154 -25.04 -1.97 13.31
CA TYR A 154 -25.36 -2.51 11.98
C TYR A 154 -24.99 -3.99 11.81
N ASN A 155 -24.67 -4.70 12.91
CA ASN A 155 -24.30 -6.11 12.94
C ASN A 155 -23.14 -6.47 11.99
N ILE A 156 -22.15 -5.58 11.85
CA ILE A 156 -20.96 -5.81 11.03
C ILE A 156 -19.90 -6.48 11.90
N THR A 157 -19.42 -7.64 11.49
CA THR A 157 -18.49 -8.44 12.31
C THR A 157 -17.02 -8.19 11.94
N LYS A 158 -16.10 -8.55 12.83
CA LYS A 158 -14.66 -8.50 12.57
C LYS A 158 -14.28 -9.34 11.34
N GLU A 159 -14.90 -10.50 11.18
CA GLU A 159 -14.65 -11.41 10.06
C GLU A 159 -15.05 -10.78 8.72
N GLU A 160 -16.11 -9.96 8.69
CA GLU A 160 -16.47 -9.20 7.50
C GLU A 160 -15.42 -8.13 7.17
N LEU A 161 -14.85 -7.45 8.18
CA LEU A 161 -13.77 -6.47 7.97
C LEU A 161 -12.51 -7.13 7.42
N GLU A 162 -12.13 -8.30 7.96
CA GLU A 162 -10.99 -9.07 7.45
C GLU A 162 -11.23 -9.59 6.04
N LYS A 163 -12.45 -10.03 5.73
CA LYS A 163 -12.84 -10.44 4.38
C LYS A 163 -12.76 -9.28 3.38
N ASP A 164 -13.26 -8.11 3.76
CA ASP A 164 -13.15 -6.90 2.93
C ASP A 164 -11.69 -6.54 2.64
N TYR A 165 -10.83 -6.63 3.66
CA TYR A 165 -9.41 -6.40 3.52
C TYR A 165 -8.74 -7.43 2.60
N ASP A 166 -9.04 -8.72 2.77
CA ASP A 166 -8.50 -9.78 1.91
C ASP A 166 -8.91 -9.58 0.45
N GLU A 167 -10.21 -9.35 0.20
CA GLU A 167 -10.76 -9.17 -1.15
C GLU A 167 -10.06 -8.03 -1.90
N ILE A 168 -9.86 -6.89 -1.25
CA ILE A 168 -9.29 -5.71 -1.92
C ILE A 168 -7.76 -5.67 -1.85
N ILE A 169 -7.16 -5.88 -0.68
CA ILE A 169 -5.71 -5.77 -0.56
C ILE A 169 -5.03 -7.00 -1.15
N ASN A 170 -5.43 -8.20 -0.73
CA ASN A 170 -4.73 -9.42 -1.12
C ASN A 170 -5.15 -9.89 -2.51
N GLN A 171 -6.45 -10.08 -2.73
CA GLN A 171 -6.96 -10.71 -3.95
C GLN A 171 -7.01 -9.78 -5.15
N LYS A 172 -7.05 -8.45 -4.92
CA LYS A 172 -6.94 -7.45 -5.98
C LYS A 172 -5.57 -6.79 -6.02
N VAL A 173 -5.25 -5.88 -5.08
CA VAL A 173 -4.09 -4.98 -5.20
C VAL A 173 -2.75 -5.72 -5.25
N LEU A 174 -2.50 -6.63 -4.31
CA LEU A 174 -1.23 -7.36 -4.25
C LEU A 174 -1.13 -8.43 -5.33
N LYS A 175 -2.26 -9.05 -5.71
CA LYS A 175 -2.31 -9.99 -6.82
C LYS A 175 -1.99 -9.31 -8.15
N ASP A 176 -2.57 -8.14 -8.39
CA ASP A 176 -2.30 -7.34 -9.58
C ASP A 176 -0.83 -6.90 -9.62
N TRP A 177 -0.26 -6.50 -8.48
CA TRP A 177 1.18 -6.23 -8.39
C TRP A 177 2.02 -7.42 -8.85
N CYS A 178 1.76 -8.62 -8.33
CA CYS A 178 2.45 -9.84 -8.74
C CYS A 178 2.22 -10.23 -10.21
N SER A 179 1.18 -9.69 -10.86
CA SER A 179 0.91 -9.95 -12.29
C SER A 179 1.76 -9.09 -13.23
N ILE A 180 2.27 -7.95 -12.74
CA ILE A 180 3.06 -6.99 -13.53
C ILE A 180 4.52 -6.92 -13.10
N TYR A 181 4.87 -7.51 -11.95
CA TYR A 181 6.19 -7.50 -11.37
C TYR A 181 6.55 -8.89 -10.84
N ASP A 182 7.76 -9.36 -11.14
CA ASP A 182 8.31 -10.63 -10.64
C ASP A 182 8.69 -10.50 -9.15
N SER A 183 7.65 -10.47 -8.32
CA SER A 183 7.75 -10.23 -6.89
C SER A 183 8.38 -11.42 -6.16
N LYS A 184 9.26 -11.14 -5.19
CA LYS A 184 9.77 -12.16 -4.26
C LYS A 184 8.75 -12.51 -3.16
N TYR A 185 7.66 -11.76 -3.09
CA TYR A 185 6.62 -11.85 -2.09
C TYR A 185 5.28 -12.20 -2.75
N SER A 186 4.25 -12.39 -1.95
CA SER A 186 2.92 -12.74 -2.44
C SER A 186 1.83 -12.22 -1.50
N PRO A 187 0.54 -12.22 -1.93
CA PRO A 187 -0.57 -11.91 -1.04
C PRO A 187 -0.64 -12.77 0.23
N SER A 188 -0.11 -13.99 0.19
CA SER A 188 -0.02 -14.90 1.36
C SER A 188 1.30 -14.81 2.14
N ASN A 189 2.30 -14.12 1.62
CA ASN A 189 3.59 -13.93 2.27
C ASN A 189 4.13 -12.52 1.96
N TYR A 190 3.84 -11.58 2.84
CA TYR A 190 4.27 -10.20 2.66
C TYR A 190 5.77 -10.00 2.88
N GLY A 191 6.49 -10.92 3.53
CA GLY A 191 7.88 -10.72 3.96
C GLY A 191 8.01 -10.07 5.34
N GLU A 192 9.13 -9.38 5.58
CA GLU A 192 9.43 -8.70 6.85
C GLU A 192 8.62 -7.40 6.99
N VAL A 193 7.37 -7.52 7.43
CA VAL A 193 6.49 -6.39 7.74
C VAL A 193 5.72 -6.65 9.03
N LYS A 194 5.66 -5.64 9.91
CA LYS A 194 4.78 -5.67 11.08
C LYS A 194 3.38 -5.21 10.67
N ILE A 195 2.37 -5.98 11.02
CA ILE A 195 0.97 -5.63 10.80
C ILE A 195 0.37 -5.10 12.10
N GLU A 196 -0.31 -3.95 12.02
CA GLU A 196 -1.10 -3.38 13.12
C GLU A 196 -2.52 -3.15 12.62
N THR A 197 -3.48 -3.91 13.15
CA THR A 197 -4.89 -3.85 12.74
C THR A 197 -5.71 -3.14 13.81
N GLN A 198 -6.44 -2.08 13.45
CA GLN A 198 -7.29 -1.34 14.40
C GLN A 198 -8.33 -2.24 15.08
N TRP A 199 -8.92 -3.17 14.33
CA TRP A 199 -9.95 -4.09 14.82
C TRP A 199 -9.42 -5.44 15.29
N GLU A 200 -8.13 -5.54 15.64
CA GLU A 200 -7.52 -6.82 16.06
C GLU A 200 -8.21 -7.41 17.30
N ASN A 201 -8.63 -6.56 18.24
CA ASN A 201 -9.19 -6.98 19.54
C ASN A 201 -10.68 -6.58 19.70
N TRP A 202 -11.40 -6.33 18.60
CA TRP A 202 -12.80 -5.90 18.64
C TRP A 202 -13.79 -7.03 18.85
#